data_AF-A0A016RRB3-F1
#
_entry.id   AF-A0A016RRB3-F1
#
_cell.length_a   1.000
_cell.length_b   1.000
_cell.length_c   1.000
_cell.angle_alpha   90.00
_cell.angle_beta   90.00
_cell.angle_gamma   90.00
#
_symmetry.space_group_name_H-M   'P 1'
#
loop_
_entity.id
_entity.type
_entity.pdbx_description
1 polymer ?
#
loop_
_entity_poly.entity_id
_entity_poly.type
_entity_poly.pdbx_seq_one_letter_code
_entity_poly.pdbx_strand_id
1 'polypeptide(L)'
;MICYELMSSGTTVIDEVYLHQSAAESRQLNLPKTSRTQESFSPARRRQCARHENGERNSNILTGGDTTLSSTPLLLLSDVLHEDPRTFAALISKTGVARYMTDLLASIEMDWTALSRGEPEAVRSLALFKSLMIALTRLSLTESGWNALAELALPEVLAQLQMLSHPPKQVFLQPTSIKEKDTPGELYVSSFELILHLCIAICAKPKWKRLSFKILDVVHSQGELLNQLMRAEIQCRMVDYATTLVQYIWENDDTTRLVIDGDSMLNQLRARPHGADTTQKCAKKPYSFVIPSRLCPEYAR
;
A
#
# COMPACT_ATOMS: atom_id res chain seq x y z
N MET A 1 -4.05 -7.07 26.09
CA MET A 1 -2.67 -7.53 25.79
C MET A 1 -2.44 -7.69 24.29
N ILE A 2 -3.43 -8.20 23.53
CA ILE A 2 -3.39 -8.37 22.06
C ILE A 2 -3.17 -7.05 21.28
N CYS A 3 -3.75 -5.92 21.72
CA CYS A 3 -3.51 -4.62 21.06
C CYS A 3 -2.05 -4.16 21.11
N TYR A 4 -1.28 -4.51 22.15
CA TYR A 4 0.14 -4.16 22.23
C TYR A 4 1.00 -5.03 21.30
N GLU A 5 0.59 -6.28 21.05
CA GLU A 5 1.29 -7.18 20.13
C GLU A 5 0.99 -6.81 18.67
N LEU A 6 -0.27 -6.51 18.32
CA LEU A 6 -0.63 -5.97 17.00
C LEU A 6 0.04 -4.61 16.71
N MET A 7 0.16 -3.73 17.72
CA MET A 7 0.90 -2.46 17.58
C MET A 7 2.41 -2.65 17.43
N SER A 8 3.01 -3.63 18.12
CA SER A 8 4.43 -3.96 17.95
C SER A 8 4.71 -4.56 16.57
N SER A 9 3.80 -5.39 16.06
CA SER A 9 3.85 -5.96 14.71
C SER A 9 3.67 -4.88 13.64
N GLY A 10 2.76 -3.92 13.86
CA GLY A 10 2.55 -2.79 12.94
C GLY A 10 3.80 -1.93 12.75
N THR A 11 4.57 -1.67 13.82
CA THR A 11 5.86 -0.97 13.69
C THR A 11 6.92 -1.78 12.95
N THR A 12 7.06 -3.09 13.24
CA THR A 12 8.06 -3.94 12.57
C THR A 12 7.74 -4.19 11.09
N VAL A 13 6.46 -4.20 10.72
CA VAL A 13 5.99 -4.38 9.34
C VAL A 13 6.22 -3.12 8.52
N ILE A 14 6.04 -1.93 9.10
CA ILE A 14 6.38 -0.66 8.42
C ILE A 14 7.89 -0.60 8.12
N ASP A 15 8.74 -1.13 8.99
CA ASP A 15 10.19 -1.22 8.78
C ASP A 15 10.56 -2.22 7.65
N GLU A 16 9.85 -3.36 7.50
CA GLU A 16 10.04 -4.30 6.37
C GLU A 16 9.68 -3.65 5.02
N VAL A 17 8.59 -2.86 4.96
CA VAL A 17 8.19 -2.16 3.73
C VAL A 17 9.22 -1.09 3.34
N TYR A 18 9.78 -0.37 4.31
CA TYR A 18 10.86 0.61 4.09
C TYR A 18 12.14 -0.05 3.53
N LEU A 19 12.54 -1.21 4.06
CA LEU A 19 13.74 -1.95 3.63
C LEU A 19 13.66 -2.41 2.18
N HIS A 20 12.50 -2.89 1.74
CA HIS A 20 12.30 -3.34 0.36
C HIS A 20 12.24 -2.18 -0.64
N GLN A 21 11.74 -1.00 -0.24
CA GLN A 21 11.65 0.19 -1.09
C GLN A 21 13.02 0.84 -1.31
N SER A 22 13.85 0.94 -0.25
CA SER A 22 15.23 1.45 -0.35
C SER A 22 16.14 0.57 -1.24
N ALA A 23 15.97 -0.76 -1.19
CA ALA A 23 16.71 -1.68 -2.05
C ALA A 23 16.33 -1.58 -3.54
N ALA A 24 15.07 -1.24 -3.84
CA ALA A 24 14.59 -1.07 -5.21
C ALA A 24 15.10 0.24 -5.85
N GLU A 25 15.13 1.34 -5.09
CA GLU A 25 15.68 2.63 -5.55
C GLU A 25 17.20 2.56 -5.76
N SER A 26 17.92 1.83 -4.89
CA SER A 26 19.37 1.65 -5.00
C SER A 26 19.80 0.85 -6.25
N ARG A 27 18.92 0.01 -6.81
CA ARG A 27 19.18 -0.74 -8.05
C ARG A 27 18.98 0.10 -9.31
N GLN A 28 18.18 1.17 -9.26
CA GLN A 28 17.98 2.07 -10.41
C GLN A 28 19.14 3.06 -10.61
N LEU A 29 19.96 3.32 -9.58
CA LEU A 29 21.11 4.23 -9.66
C LEU A 29 22.40 3.61 -10.23
N ASN A 30 22.44 2.30 -10.50
CA ASN A 30 23.61 1.57 -10.99
C ASN A 30 23.47 1.03 -12.41
N LEU A 31 23.11 1.89 -13.37
CA LEU A 31 23.26 1.61 -14.81
C LEU A 31 24.57 2.24 -15.33
N PRO A 32 25.42 1.51 -16.08
CA PRO A 32 26.70 2.03 -16.56
C PRO A 32 26.52 3.10 -17.64
N LYS A 33 27.17 4.25 -17.46
CA LYS A 33 27.27 5.32 -18.46
C LYS A 33 28.04 4.83 -19.69
N THR A 34 27.36 4.63 -20.80
CA THR A 34 28.01 4.37 -22.09
C THR A 34 28.57 5.65 -22.71
N SER A 35 29.76 5.47 -23.27
CA SER A 35 30.74 6.43 -23.72
C SER A 35 30.31 7.26 -24.93
N ARG A 36 30.82 8.49 -24.98
CA ARG A 36 30.86 9.37 -26.16
C ARG A 36 31.61 8.71 -27.32
N THR A 37 31.07 8.85 -28.53
CA THR A 37 31.89 8.91 -29.76
C THR A 37 31.41 10.08 -30.61
N GLN A 38 32.34 10.99 -30.91
CA GLN A 38 32.19 12.09 -31.84
C GLN A 38 32.19 11.56 -33.27
N GLU A 39 31.36 12.12 -34.14
CA GLU A 39 31.73 12.35 -35.54
C GLU A 39 31.02 13.61 -36.06
N SER A 40 31.84 14.52 -36.56
CA SER A 40 31.52 15.82 -37.13
C SER A 40 31.41 15.73 -38.66
N PHE A 41 30.54 16.53 -39.30
CA PHE A 41 30.80 17.40 -40.47
C PHE A 41 29.48 17.81 -41.19
N SER A 42 28.96 19.00 -40.87
CA SER A 42 28.76 20.21 -41.73
C SER A 42 28.06 20.15 -43.14
N PRO A 43 27.60 21.29 -43.74
CA PRO A 43 26.18 21.68 -43.80
C PRO A 43 25.65 22.16 -45.19
N ALA A 44 24.39 22.61 -45.20
CA ALA A 44 23.79 23.66 -46.07
C ALA A 44 23.00 23.29 -47.35
N ARG A 45 21.73 23.73 -47.37
CA ARG A 45 20.92 24.37 -48.46
C ARG A 45 19.42 24.23 -48.09
N ARG A 46 18.46 25.14 -48.33
CA ARG A 46 18.35 26.57 -48.70
C ARG A 46 16.82 26.80 -48.88
N ARG A 47 16.30 27.99 -48.51
CA ARG A 47 15.00 28.63 -48.92
C ARG A 47 13.74 28.12 -48.18
N GLN A 48 12.91 28.87 -47.44
CA GLN A 48 12.45 30.28 -47.37
C GLN A 48 11.15 30.58 -48.14
N CYS A 49 10.25 31.30 -47.45
CA CYS A 49 8.99 32.00 -47.82
C CYS A 49 7.66 31.24 -47.57
N ALA A 50 6.56 31.83 -47.07
CA ALA A 50 6.26 33.10 -46.39
C ALA A 50 4.76 33.11 -45.91
N ARG A 51 4.49 33.75 -44.76
CA ARG A 51 3.33 34.57 -44.29
C ARG A 51 1.86 34.29 -44.75
N HIS A 52 0.94 34.23 -43.77
CA HIS A 52 -0.07 35.29 -43.51
C HIS A 52 -0.74 35.14 -42.12
N GLU A 53 -1.02 36.28 -41.48
CA GLU A 53 -1.60 36.45 -40.14
C GLU A 53 -3.15 36.51 -40.14
N ASN A 54 -3.71 36.28 -38.95
CA ASN A 54 -5.04 36.58 -38.38
C ASN A 54 -5.67 35.28 -37.84
N GLY A 55 -5.99 35.10 -36.57
CA GLY A 55 -6.31 36.07 -35.53
C GLY A 55 -7.76 35.85 -35.09
N GLU A 56 -8.04 34.75 -34.39
CA GLU A 56 -9.30 34.61 -33.63
C GLU A 56 -9.11 33.66 -32.45
N ARG A 57 -9.42 34.18 -31.27
CA ARG A 57 -9.33 33.54 -29.96
C ARG A 57 -10.23 32.31 -29.95
N ASN A 58 -9.69 31.16 -29.55
CA ASN A 58 -10.46 30.16 -28.83
C ASN A 58 -9.60 29.56 -27.72
N SER A 59 -10.14 29.71 -26.52
CA SER A 59 -9.76 29.18 -25.21
C SER A 59 -9.00 27.85 -25.21
N ASN A 60 -7.69 27.93 -25.07
CA ASN A 60 -6.87 26.87 -24.47
C ASN A 60 -6.74 27.18 -22.97
N ILE A 61 -7.60 26.58 -22.14
CA ILE A 61 -7.30 26.43 -20.71
C ILE A 61 -6.67 25.04 -20.54
N LEU A 62 -5.37 25.10 -20.30
CA LEU A 62 -4.42 24.06 -19.95
C LEU A 62 -5.00 22.95 -19.05
N THR A 63 -5.36 21.82 -19.64
CA THR A 63 -5.30 20.50 -18.99
C THR A 63 -4.05 19.80 -19.52
N GLY A 64 -2.96 19.88 -18.76
CA GLY A 64 -1.66 19.36 -19.20
C GLY A 64 -0.59 19.68 -18.18
N GLY A 65 -0.71 19.09 -16.99
CA GLY A 65 0.37 19.01 -16.04
C GLY A 65 0.75 17.55 -15.89
N ASP A 66 1.79 17.11 -16.60
CA ASP A 66 2.56 15.91 -16.26
C ASP A 66 3.12 16.11 -14.85
N THR A 67 2.31 15.80 -13.85
CA THR A 67 2.75 15.63 -12.48
C THR A 67 3.12 14.16 -12.38
N THR A 68 4.41 13.86 -12.51
CA THR A 68 4.92 12.56 -12.11
C THR A 68 4.64 12.41 -10.61
N LEU A 69 3.56 11.68 -10.29
CA LEU A 69 3.16 11.41 -8.91
C LEU A 69 4.30 10.66 -8.21
N SER A 70 4.96 11.35 -7.29
CA SER A 70 6.10 10.84 -6.55
C SER A 70 5.66 10.24 -5.22
N SER A 71 6.23 9.09 -4.87
CA SER A 71 6.07 8.43 -3.58
C SER A 71 6.82 9.15 -2.45
N THR A 72 7.86 9.92 -2.76
CA THR A 72 8.76 10.54 -1.76
C THR A 72 8.05 11.48 -0.78
N PRO A 73 7.15 12.39 -1.20
CA PRO A 73 6.44 13.26 -0.26
C PRO A 73 5.57 12.49 0.74
N LEU A 74 5.00 11.35 0.32
CA LEU A 74 4.19 10.49 1.18
C LEU A 74 5.03 9.73 2.19
N LEU A 75 6.23 9.29 1.81
CA LEU A 75 7.19 8.69 2.74
C LEU A 75 7.65 9.71 3.78
N LEU A 76 7.98 10.93 3.35
CA LEU A 76 8.33 12.02 4.27
C LEU A 76 7.17 12.36 5.22
N LEU A 77 5.94 12.43 4.69
CA LEU A 77 4.74 12.64 5.51
C LEU A 77 4.56 11.52 6.53
N SER A 78 4.76 10.29 6.09
CA SER A 78 4.74 9.10 6.93
C SER A 78 5.77 9.23 8.05
N ASP A 79 7.03 9.61 7.76
CA ASP A 79 8.10 9.76 8.77
C ASP A 79 7.79 10.88 9.76
N VAL A 80 7.28 12.01 9.27
CA VAL A 80 6.82 13.09 10.13
C VAL A 80 5.66 12.65 11.03
N LEU A 81 4.72 11.85 10.52
CA LEU A 81 3.65 11.26 11.32
C LEU A 81 4.16 10.24 12.34
N HIS A 82 5.32 9.62 12.12
CA HIS A 82 5.93 8.73 13.11
C HIS A 82 6.57 9.52 14.25
N GLU A 83 7.30 10.59 13.93
CA GLU A 83 8.02 11.43 14.89
C GLU A 83 7.08 12.34 15.70
N ASP A 84 6.10 12.98 15.05
CA ASP A 84 5.09 13.81 15.71
C ASP A 84 3.67 13.48 15.22
N PRO A 85 3.11 12.34 15.66
CA PRO A 85 1.81 11.86 15.21
C PRO A 85 0.67 12.80 15.56
N ARG A 86 0.72 13.46 16.72
CA ARG A 86 -0.43 14.23 17.23
C ARG A 86 -0.60 15.54 16.49
N THR A 87 0.47 16.33 16.35
CA THR A 87 0.40 17.65 15.73
C THR A 87 0.09 17.53 14.24
N PHE A 88 0.83 16.66 13.54
CA PHE A 88 0.69 16.53 12.09
C PHE A 88 -0.62 15.87 11.69
N ALA A 89 -1.08 14.84 12.40
CA ALA A 89 -2.39 14.27 12.10
C ALA A 89 -3.51 15.30 12.29
N ALA A 90 -3.42 16.17 13.30
CA ALA A 90 -4.40 17.23 13.51
C ALA A 90 -4.40 18.27 12.39
N LEU A 91 -3.22 18.60 11.83
CA LEU A 91 -3.10 19.47 10.66
C LEU A 91 -3.66 18.81 9.40
N ILE A 92 -3.24 17.58 9.10
CA ILE A 92 -3.70 16.79 7.93
C ILE A 92 -5.23 16.66 7.92
N SER A 93 -5.84 16.47 9.09
CA SER A 93 -7.29 16.34 9.24
C SER A 93 -8.06 17.63 8.91
N LYS A 94 -7.38 18.79 8.92
CA LYS A 94 -7.99 20.12 8.69
C LYS A 94 -7.68 20.71 7.31
N THR A 95 -6.64 20.24 6.63
CA THR A 95 -6.11 20.86 5.40
C THR A 95 -6.55 20.16 4.10
N GLY A 96 -7.40 19.14 4.19
CA GLY A 96 -7.87 18.36 3.03
C GLY A 96 -6.89 17.30 2.52
N VAL A 97 -5.70 17.20 3.12
CA VAL A 97 -4.66 16.22 2.74
C VAL A 97 -5.16 14.79 2.88
N ALA A 98 -5.95 14.49 3.92
CA ALA A 98 -6.57 13.17 4.07
C ALA A 98 -7.49 12.79 2.89
N ARG A 99 -8.29 13.76 2.40
CA ARG A 99 -9.15 13.57 1.23
C ARG A 99 -8.31 13.35 -0.02
N TYR A 100 -7.30 14.20 -0.24
CA TYR A 100 -6.39 14.06 -1.38
C TYR A 100 -5.69 12.69 -1.41
N MET A 101 -5.19 12.19 -0.27
CA MET A 101 -4.59 10.85 -0.21
C MET A 101 -5.58 9.74 -0.54
N THR A 102 -6.85 9.89 -0.13
CA THR A 102 -7.90 8.91 -0.40
C THR A 102 -8.32 8.94 -1.88
N ASP A 103 -8.50 10.12 -2.46
CA ASP A 103 -8.80 10.30 -3.88
C ASP A 103 -7.65 9.80 -4.76
N LEU A 104 -6.41 10.12 -4.36
CA LEU A 104 -5.20 9.65 -5.05
C LEU A 104 -5.14 8.12 -5.01
N LEU A 105 -5.39 7.51 -3.86
CA LEU A 105 -5.44 6.05 -3.73
C LEU A 105 -6.46 5.43 -4.69
N ALA A 106 -7.66 5.99 -4.77
CA ALA A 106 -8.72 5.51 -5.65
C ALA A 106 -8.38 5.64 -7.14
N SER A 107 -7.50 6.58 -7.49
CA SER A 107 -7.04 6.81 -8.87
C SER A 107 -5.88 5.91 -9.33
N ILE A 108 -5.28 5.12 -8.43
CA ILE A 108 -4.15 4.26 -8.81
C ILE A 108 -4.64 3.08 -9.64
N GLU A 109 -4.18 3.00 -10.87
CA GLU A 109 -4.31 1.83 -11.72
C GLU A 109 -3.10 0.91 -11.56
N MET A 110 -3.31 -0.40 -11.65
CA MET A 110 -2.25 -1.39 -11.50
C MET A 110 -2.34 -2.45 -12.61
N ASP A 111 -1.26 -2.57 -13.37
CA ASP A 111 -1.04 -3.71 -14.26
C ASP A 111 -0.06 -4.67 -13.59
N TRP A 112 -0.60 -5.76 -13.02
CA TRP A 112 0.17 -6.79 -12.32
C TRP A 112 1.17 -7.51 -13.22
N THR A 113 0.91 -7.58 -14.53
CA THR A 113 1.80 -8.24 -15.50
C THR A 113 2.98 -7.32 -15.84
N ALA A 114 2.69 -6.05 -16.14
CA ALA A 114 3.73 -5.04 -16.36
C ALA A 114 4.61 -4.87 -15.11
N LEU A 115 4.00 -4.89 -13.92
CA LEU A 115 4.70 -4.82 -12.65
C LEU A 115 5.64 -6.01 -12.45
N SER A 116 5.18 -7.24 -12.72
CA SER A 116 6.00 -8.45 -12.64
C SER A 116 7.20 -8.42 -13.60
N ARG A 117 7.07 -7.72 -14.73
CA ARG A 117 8.17 -7.49 -15.68
C ARG A 117 9.11 -6.34 -15.28
N GLY A 118 8.82 -5.65 -14.18
CA GLY A 118 9.60 -4.52 -13.69
C GLY A 118 9.44 -3.26 -14.53
N GLU A 119 8.31 -3.07 -15.21
CA GLU A 119 8.08 -1.88 -16.03
C GLU A 119 8.08 -0.60 -15.16
N PRO A 120 8.82 0.46 -15.54
CA PRO A 120 9.05 1.61 -14.67
C PRO A 120 7.78 2.32 -14.19
N GLU A 121 6.75 2.41 -15.03
CA GLU A 121 5.47 3.04 -14.67
C GLU A 121 4.74 2.21 -13.61
N ALA A 122 4.60 0.90 -13.84
CA ALA A 122 3.94 -0.01 -12.91
C ALA A 122 4.65 -0.06 -11.56
N VAL A 123 5.99 -0.08 -11.57
CA VAL A 123 6.81 -0.01 -10.34
C VAL A 123 6.57 1.30 -9.60
N ARG A 124 6.43 2.44 -10.30
CA ARG A 124 6.13 3.72 -9.68
C ARG A 124 4.73 3.74 -9.05
N SER A 125 3.72 3.20 -9.74
CA SER A 125 2.37 3.05 -9.21
C SER A 125 2.34 2.19 -7.95
N LEU A 126 3.09 1.07 -7.93
CA LEU A 126 3.22 0.24 -6.74
C LEU A 126 3.91 1.00 -5.59
N ALA A 127 4.99 1.72 -5.88
CA ALA A 127 5.68 2.52 -4.88
C ALA A 127 4.76 3.60 -4.28
N LEU A 128 3.96 4.26 -5.12
CA LEU A 128 2.97 5.25 -4.68
C LEU A 128 1.90 4.62 -3.78
N PHE A 129 1.33 3.48 -4.21
CA PHE A 129 0.36 2.73 -3.43
C PHE A 129 0.91 2.32 -2.04
N LYS A 130 2.13 1.74 -2.01
CA LYS A 130 2.79 1.35 -0.75
C LYS A 130 2.98 2.55 0.17
N SER A 131 3.48 3.67 -0.35
CA SER A 131 3.66 4.90 0.44
C SER A 131 2.34 5.44 0.99
N LEU A 132 1.25 5.39 0.22
CA LEU A 132 -0.09 5.74 0.70
C LEU A 132 -0.56 4.81 1.82
N MET A 133 -0.40 3.49 1.65
CA MET A 133 -0.77 2.53 2.69
C MET A 133 -0.05 2.79 4.00
N ILE A 134 1.25 3.08 3.97
CA ILE A 134 2.03 3.40 5.17
C ILE A 134 1.52 4.71 5.80
N ALA A 135 1.38 5.78 5.02
CA ALA A 135 0.95 7.08 5.52
C ALA A 135 -0.46 7.02 6.13
N LEU A 136 -1.40 6.35 5.45
CA LEU A 136 -2.77 6.15 5.93
C LEU A 136 -2.80 5.27 7.19
N THR A 137 -1.96 4.24 7.26
CA THR A 137 -1.84 3.37 8.43
C THR A 137 -1.36 4.19 9.63
N ARG A 138 -0.25 4.94 9.50
CA ARG A 138 0.26 5.82 10.56
C ARG A 138 -0.79 6.87 10.97
N LEU A 139 -1.49 7.46 10.01
CA LEU A 139 -2.56 8.43 10.28
C LEU A 139 -3.72 7.81 11.07
N SER A 140 -4.16 6.59 10.72
CA SER A 140 -5.25 5.87 11.39
C SER A 140 -4.93 5.52 12.85
N LEU A 141 -3.64 5.41 13.19
CA LEU A 141 -3.17 5.20 14.56
C LEU A 141 -3.23 6.47 15.43
N THR A 142 -3.70 7.60 14.91
CA THR A 142 -3.95 8.84 15.65
C THR A 142 -5.46 9.09 15.81
N GLU A 143 -5.88 9.80 16.86
CA GLU A 143 -7.32 10.07 17.06
C GLU A 143 -7.88 10.98 15.97
N SER A 144 -7.20 12.09 15.64
CA SER A 144 -7.64 13.01 14.60
C SER A 144 -7.64 12.37 13.22
N GLY A 145 -6.56 11.65 12.89
CA GLY A 145 -6.46 10.94 11.61
C GLY A 145 -7.50 9.86 11.46
N TRP A 146 -7.74 9.04 12.49
CA TRP A 146 -8.81 8.04 12.46
C TRP A 146 -10.19 8.66 12.22
N ASN A 147 -10.52 9.77 12.89
CA ASN A 147 -11.79 10.45 12.68
C ASN A 147 -11.91 10.97 11.25
N ALA A 148 -10.86 11.59 10.70
CA ALA A 148 -10.85 12.09 9.32
C ALA A 148 -11.02 10.94 8.30
N LEU A 149 -10.31 9.82 8.46
CA LEU A 149 -10.42 8.67 7.55
C LEU A 149 -11.79 7.99 7.62
N ALA A 150 -12.39 7.96 8.80
CA ALA A 150 -13.75 7.45 8.98
C ALA A 150 -14.82 8.36 8.34
N GLU A 151 -14.66 9.68 8.43
CA GLU A 151 -15.55 10.64 7.75
C GLU A 151 -15.43 10.55 6.22
N LEU A 152 -14.27 10.17 5.72
CA LEU A 152 -14.01 9.93 4.31
C LEU A 152 -14.43 8.53 3.83
N ALA A 153 -15.04 7.71 4.69
CA ALA A 153 -15.46 6.34 4.37
C ALA A 153 -14.31 5.50 3.76
N LEU A 154 -13.10 5.62 4.35
CA LEU A 154 -11.91 4.97 3.81
C LEU A 154 -12.09 3.45 3.61
N PRO A 155 -12.67 2.67 4.55
CA PRO A 155 -12.90 1.25 4.31
C PRO A 155 -13.74 0.96 3.06
N GLU A 156 -14.76 1.77 2.78
CA GLU A 156 -15.55 1.64 1.55
C GLU A 156 -14.73 1.93 0.29
N VAL A 157 -13.86 2.94 0.34
CA VAL A 157 -12.92 3.23 -0.76
C VAL A 157 -11.99 2.04 -0.98
N LEU A 158 -11.45 1.45 0.09
CA LEU A 158 -10.57 0.27 0.03
C LEU A 158 -11.27 -0.94 -0.60
N ALA A 159 -12.55 -1.17 -0.27
CA ALA A 159 -13.33 -2.27 -0.84
C ALA A 159 -13.64 -2.09 -2.34
N GLN A 160 -13.52 -0.87 -2.86
CA GLN A 160 -13.89 -0.51 -4.23
C GLN A 160 -12.69 -0.14 -5.13
N LEU A 161 -11.45 -0.37 -4.67
CA LEU A 161 -10.26 -0.05 -5.45
C LEU A 161 -10.22 -0.86 -6.75
N GLN A 162 -10.15 -0.14 -7.89
CA GLN A 162 -10.15 -0.76 -9.22
C GLN A 162 -8.94 -1.67 -9.44
N MET A 163 -7.80 -1.37 -8.82
CA MET A 163 -6.62 -2.24 -8.90
C MET A 163 -6.86 -3.65 -8.33
N LEU A 164 -7.84 -3.79 -7.43
CA LEU A 164 -8.16 -5.06 -6.75
C LEU A 164 -9.40 -5.74 -7.33
N SER A 165 -10.20 -5.06 -8.14
CA SER A 165 -11.45 -5.61 -8.68
C SER A 165 -11.22 -6.80 -9.61
N HIS A 166 -10.00 -6.95 -10.16
CA HIS A 166 -9.63 -8.02 -11.08
C HIS A 166 -8.33 -8.70 -10.63
N PRO A 167 -8.41 -9.73 -9.76
CA PRO A 167 -7.22 -10.49 -9.38
C PRO A 167 -6.57 -11.17 -10.59
N PRO A 168 -5.23 -11.30 -10.65
CA PRO A 168 -4.54 -11.97 -11.73
C PRO A 168 -5.03 -13.42 -11.90
N LYS A 169 -5.39 -13.80 -13.14
CA LYS A 169 -5.89 -15.15 -13.46
C LYS A 169 -4.98 -16.27 -12.95
N GLN A 170 -3.67 -16.01 -12.94
CA GLN A 170 -2.66 -16.95 -12.47
C GLN A 170 -2.93 -17.43 -11.03
N VAL A 171 -3.48 -16.58 -10.16
CA VAL A 171 -3.73 -16.95 -8.77
C VAL A 171 -4.82 -18.02 -8.63
N PHE A 172 -5.75 -18.08 -9.58
CA PHE A 172 -6.80 -19.10 -9.60
C PHE A 172 -6.33 -20.39 -10.28
N LEU A 173 -5.54 -20.26 -11.35
CA LEU A 173 -5.07 -21.40 -12.14
C LEU A 173 -3.89 -22.14 -11.47
N GLN A 174 -3.01 -21.39 -10.82
CA GLN A 174 -1.82 -21.90 -10.15
C GLN A 174 -1.64 -21.18 -8.79
N PRO A 175 -2.44 -21.50 -7.76
CA PRO A 175 -2.41 -20.81 -6.47
C PRO A 175 -1.04 -20.81 -5.77
N THR A 176 -0.18 -21.78 -6.08
CA THR A 176 1.19 -21.84 -5.55
C THR A 176 2.09 -20.71 -6.06
N SER A 177 1.73 -20.06 -7.17
CA SER A 177 2.53 -18.97 -7.75
C SER A 177 2.68 -17.79 -6.79
N ILE A 178 1.77 -17.62 -5.82
CA ILE A 178 1.85 -16.53 -4.84
C ILE A 178 3.07 -16.65 -3.90
N LYS A 179 3.73 -17.82 -3.88
CA LYS A 179 4.98 -18.03 -3.13
C LYS A 179 6.22 -17.64 -3.94
N GLU A 180 6.07 -17.44 -5.24
CA GLU A 180 7.15 -17.05 -6.13
C GLU A 180 7.22 -15.52 -6.20
N LYS A 181 8.37 -14.97 -5.81
CA LYS A 181 8.61 -13.52 -5.77
C LYS A 181 8.43 -12.89 -7.14
N ASP A 182 7.92 -11.66 -7.11
CA ASP A 182 7.76 -10.81 -8.30
C ASP A 182 6.79 -11.39 -9.34
N THR A 183 6.03 -12.44 -9.01
CA THR A 183 4.93 -12.91 -9.84
C THR A 183 3.71 -12.00 -9.64
N PRO A 184 2.82 -11.88 -10.65
CA PRO A 184 1.59 -11.10 -10.51
C PRO A 184 0.77 -11.53 -9.29
N GLY A 185 0.73 -12.83 -8.99
CA GLY A 185 0.00 -13.36 -7.85
C GLY A 185 0.57 -12.97 -6.50
N GLU A 186 1.89 -13.05 -6.35
CA GLU A 186 2.57 -12.61 -5.12
C GLU A 186 2.40 -11.10 -4.92
N LEU A 187 2.65 -10.30 -5.95
CA LEU A 187 2.50 -8.84 -5.90
C LEU A 187 1.07 -8.40 -5.53
N TYR A 188 0.06 -9.09 -6.07
CA TYR A 188 -1.34 -8.84 -5.75
C TYR A 188 -1.64 -9.14 -4.28
N VAL A 189 -1.30 -10.35 -3.82
CA VAL A 189 -1.55 -10.80 -2.45
C VAL A 189 -0.82 -9.92 -1.42
N SER A 190 0.44 -9.57 -1.69
CA SER A 190 1.24 -8.66 -0.86
C SER A 190 0.69 -7.24 -0.85
N SER A 191 0.06 -6.78 -1.95
CA SER A 191 -0.60 -5.46 -1.98
C SER A 191 -1.89 -5.46 -1.15
N PHE A 192 -2.67 -6.54 -1.20
CA PHE A 192 -3.87 -6.67 -0.38
C PHE A 192 -3.55 -6.86 1.12
N GLU A 193 -2.42 -7.51 1.45
CA GLU A 193 -1.92 -7.58 2.82
C GLU A 193 -1.77 -6.18 3.46
N LEU A 194 -1.26 -5.19 2.73
CA LEU A 194 -1.11 -3.82 3.24
C LEU A 194 -2.45 -3.17 3.56
N ILE A 195 -3.50 -3.50 2.79
CA ILE A 195 -4.87 -3.02 3.03
C ILE A 195 -5.42 -3.64 4.31
N LEU A 196 -5.16 -4.94 4.53
CA LEU A 196 -5.55 -5.61 5.78
C LEU A 196 -4.81 -5.02 6.98
N HIS A 197 -3.54 -4.63 6.86
CA HIS A 197 -2.83 -3.91 7.93
C HIS A 197 -3.46 -2.58 8.27
N LEU A 198 -3.85 -1.80 7.26
CA LEU A 198 -4.57 -0.55 7.47
C LEU A 198 -5.91 -0.80 8.18
N CYS A 199 -6.66 -1.83 7.79
CA CYS A 199 -7.90 -2.21 8.47
C CYS A 199 -7.68 -2.61 9.94
N ILE A 200 -6.61 -3.35 10.23
CA ILE A 200 -6.21 -3.70 11.60
C ILE A 200 -5.84 -2.44 12.40
N ALA A 201 -5.12 -1.49 11.80
CA ALA A 201 -4.77 -0.22 12.44
C ALA A 201 -6.02 0.62 12.76
N ILE A 202 -7.01 0.65 11.87
CA ILE A 202 -8.33 1.25 12.12
C ILE A 202 -9.02 0.57 13.32
N CYS A 203 -8.91 -0.75 13.43
CA CYS A 203 -9.45 -1.55 14.53
C CYS A 203 -8.76 -1.33 15.89
N ALA A 204 -7.58 -0.69 15.91
CA ALA A 204 -6.87 -0.37 17.15
C ALA A 204 -7.50 0.81 17.92
N LYS A 205 -8.50 1.50 17.35
CA LYS A 205 -9.14 2.67 17.96
C LYS A 205 -10.47 2.36 18.63
N PRO A 206 -10.79 2.94 19.79
CA PRO A 206 -11.94 2.53 20.61
C PRO A 206 -13.30 2.62 19.87
N LYS A 207 -13.42 3.50 18.88
CA LYS A 207 -14.65 3.70 18.08
C LYS A 207 -14.70 2.85 16.81
N TRP A 208 -13.78 1.89 16.62
CA TRP A 208 -13.66 1.09 15.39
C TRP A 208 -14.94 0.34 15.00
N LYS A 209 -15.75 -0.08 15.98
CA LYS A 209 -16.99 -0.85 15.74
C LYS A 209 -17.98 -0.15 14.81
N ARG A 210 -17.97 1.19 14.71
CA ARG A 210 -18.82 1.91 13.75
C ARG A 210 -18.47 1.62 12.29
N LEU A 211 -17.28 1.10 12.04
CA LEU A 211 -16.75 0.75 10.71
C LEU A 211 -16.66 -0.78 10.51
N SER A 212 -17.10 -1.60 11.47
CA SER A 212 -16.88 -3.05 11.43
C SER A 212 -17.44 -3.72 10.17
N PHE A 213 -18.70 -3.43 9.82
CA PHE A 213 -19.30 -3.91 8.56
C PHE A 213 -18.51 -3.46 7.33
N LYS A 214 -18.03 -2.22 7.32
CA LYS A 214 -17.27 -1.66 6.20
C LYS A 214 -15.89 -2.30 6.06
N ILE A 215 -15.28 -2.66 7.18
CA ILE A 215 -14.03 -3.43 7.20
C ILE A 215 -14.28 -4.87 6.74
N LEU A 216 -15.41 -5.48 7.11
CA LEU A 216 -15.80 -6.79 6.57
C LEU A 216 -16.05 -6.75 5.07
N ASP A 217 -16.63 -5.66 4.54
CA ASP A 217 -16.79 -5.45 3.10
C ASP A 217 -15.43 -5.46 2.37
N VAL A 218 -14.37 -4.90 2.98
CA VAL A 218 -13.00 -4.97 2.43
C VAL A 218 -12.54 -6.42 2.30
N VAL A 219 -12.68 -7.23 3.37
CA VAL A 219 -12.31 -8.65 3.31
C VAL A 219 -13.15 -9.40 2.28
N HIS A 220 -14.46 -9.14 2.28
CA HIS A 220 -15.40 -9.78 1.36
C HIS A 220 -15.17 -9.40 -0.10
N SER A 221 -14.60 -8.22 -0.39
CA SER A 221 -14.21 -7.84 -1.76
C SER A 221 -13.25 -8.83 -2.43
N GLN A 222 -12.52 -9.62 -1.63
CA GLN A 222 -11.61 -10.67 -2.09
C GLN A 222 -12.10 -12.08 -1.77
N GLY A 223 -13.41 -12.26 -1.56
CA GLY A 223 -13.98 -13.53 -1.11
C GLY A 223 -13.71 -14.70 -2.05
N GLU A 224 -13.72 -14.51 -3.37
CA GLU A 224 -13.40 -15.56 -4.34
C GLU A 224 -11.94 -16.01 -4.21
N LEU A 225 -11.01 -15.06 -4.14
CA LEU A 225 -9.58 -15.33 -3.96
C LEU A 225 -9.32 -16.02 -2.62
N LEU A 226 -9.85 -15.49 -1.52
CA LEU A 226 -9.69 -16.08 -0.18
C LEU A 226 -10.24 -17.50 -0.14
N ASN A 227 -11.43 -17.76 -0.69
CA ASN A 227 -11.98 -19.10 -0.79
C ASN A 227 -11.06 -20.04 -1.58
N GLN A 228 -10.53 -19.59 -2.71
CA GLN A 228 -9.62 -20.40 -3.52
C GLN A 228 -8.33 -20.73 -2.78
N LEU A 229 -7.71 -19.75 -2.11
CA LEU A 229 -6.49 -19.94 -1.33
C LEU A 229 -6.72 -20.89 -0.15
N MET A 230 -7.86 -20.77 0.54
CA MET A 230 -8.23 -21.66 1.64
C MET A 230 -8.49 -23.09 1.15
N ARG A 231 -9.22 -23.26 0.04
CA ARG A 231 -9.51 -24.57 -0.57
C ARG A 231 -8.25 -25.27 -1.09
N ALA A 232 -7.32 -24.50 -1.64
CA ALA A 232 -6.03 -25.00 -2.12
C ALA A 232 -4.99 -25.14 -0.98
N GLU A 233 -5.39 -24.91 0.27
CA GLU A 233 -4.53 -24.98 1.47
C GLU A 233 -3.23 -24.16 1.36
N ILE A 234 -3.28 -23.05 0.62
CA ILE A 234 -2.13 -22.17 0.46
C ILE A 234 -1.99 -21.30 1.69
N GLN A 235 -0.91 -21.51 2.43
CA GLN A 235 -0.50 -20.63 3.52
C GLN A 235 0.15 -19.36 2.94
N CYS A 236 -0.45 -18.21 3.21
CA CYS A 236 0.11 -16.90 2.90
C CYS A 236 -0.38 -15.85 3.90
N ARG A 237 0.41 -14.79 4.07
CA ARG A 237 0.16 -13.71 5.03
C ARG A 237 -1.20 -13.05 4.88
N MET A 238 -1.68 -12.86 3.64
CA MET A 238 -3.03 -12.31 3.39
C MET A 238 -4.13 -13.11 4.09
N VAL A 239 -4.10 -14.45 4.01
CA VAL A 239 -5.10 -15.30 4.66
C VAL A 239 -4.97 -15.22 6.18
N ASP A 240 -3.74 -15.15 6.70
CA ASP A 240 -3.48 -15.05 8.14
C ASP A 240 -3.99 -13.71 8.71
N TYR A 241 -3.75 -12.59 8.02
CA TYR A 241 -4.25 -11.28 8.42
C TYR A 241 -5.77 -11.17 8.27
N ALA A 242 -6.36 -11.73 7.21
CA ALA A 242 -7.82 -11.79 7.05
C ALA A 242 -8.46 -12.61 8.17
N THR A 243 -7.87 -13.76 8.51
CA THR A 243 -8.28 -14.61 9.64
C THR A 243 -8.26 -13.83 10.95
N THR A 244 -7.11 -13.20 11.25
CA THR A 244 -6.91 -12.42 12.47
C THR A 244 -7.93 -11.28 12.58
N LEU A 245 -8.16 -10.56 11.49
CA LEU A 245 -9.09 -9.43 11.45
C LEU A 245 -10.54 -9.89 11.65
N VAL A 246 -10.99 -10.93 10.94
CA VAL A 246 -12.36 -11.45 11.05
C VAL A 246 -12.62 -12.00 12.45
N GLN A 247 -11.67 -12.74 13.03
CA GLN A 247 -11.78 -13.24 14.39
C GLN A 247 -11.87 -12.11 15.41
N TYR A 248 -10.98 -11.12 15.32
CA TYR A 248 -11.02 -9.95 16.19
C TYR A 248 -12.37 -9.23 16.12
N ILE A 249 -12.92 -9.03 14.91
CA ILE A 249 -14.22 -8.40 14.73
C ILE A 249 -15.33 -9.24 15.36
N TRP A 250 -15.37 -10.55 15.09
CA TRP A 250 -16.40 -11.45 15.62
C TRP A 250 -16.40 -11.55 17.16
N GLU A 251 -15.22 -11.56 17.77
CA GLU A 251 -15.05 -11.62 19.22
C GLU A 251 -15.49 -10.33 19.91
N ASN A 252 -15.27 -9.18 19.27
CA ASN A 252 -15.39 -7.88 19.92
C ASN A 252 -16.59 -7.06 19.46
N ASP A 253 -17.26 -7.39 18.36
CA ASP A 253 -18.46 -6.70 17.86
C ASP A 253 -19.62 -7.67 17.62
N ASP A 254 -20.48 -7.79 18.63
CA ASP A 254 -21.66 -8.66 18.62
C ASP A 254 -22.60 -8.40 17.42
N THR A 255 -22.63 -7.17 16.89
CA THR A 255 -23.53 -6.80 15.78
C THR A 255 -23.16 -7.51 14.47
N THR A 256 -21.90 -7.89 14.32
CA THR A 256 -21.37 -8.52 13.09
C THR A 256 -21.52 -10.04 13.08
N ARG A 257 -21.81 -10.67 14.22
CA ARG A 257 -21.77 -12.14 14.36
C ARG A 257 -22.68 -12.86 13.39
N LEU A 258 -23.93 -12.41 13.25
CA LEU A 258 -24.89 -13.04 12.33
C LEU A 258 -24.41 -12.97 10.87
N VAL A 259 -23.74 -11.88 10.48
CA VAL A 259 -23.20 -11.72 9.13
C VAL A 259 -22.00 -12.64 8.92
N ILE A 260 -21.07 -12.69 9.88
CA ILE A 260 -19.88 -13.55 9.80
C ILE A 260 -20.27 -15.03 9.84
N ASP A 261 -21.18 -15.43 10.71
CA ASP A 261 -21.60 -16.83 10.86
C ASP A 261 -22.46 -17.30 9.67
N GLY A 262 -23.22 -16.37 9.06
CA GLY A 262 -24.05 -16.63 7.89
C GLY A 262 -23.29 -16.68 6.56
N ASP A 263 -22.12 -16.03 6.47
CA ASP A 263 -21.27 -16.06 5.28
C ASP A 263 -20.26 -17.22 5.36
N SER A 264 -20.23 -18.07 4.33
CA SER A 264 -19.38 -19.27 4.32
C SER A 264 -17.89 -18.97 4.38
N MET A 265 -17.43 -17.89 3.72
CA MET A 265 -16.02 -17.52 3.66
C MET A 265 -15.58 -16.87 4.97
N LEU A 266 -16.36 -15.92 5.49
CA LEU A 266 -16.08 -15.27 6.77
C LEU A 266 -16.15 -16.26 7.93
N ASN A 267 -17.12 -17.18 7.94
CA ASN A 267 -17.21 -18.21 8.97
C ASN A 267 -16.02 -19.17 8.92
N GLN A 268 -15.51 -19.53 7.73
CA GLN A 268 -14.30 -20.34 7.59
C GLN A 268 -13.06 -19.61 8.11
N LEU A 269 -12.88 -18.33 7.77
CA LEU A 269 -11.80 -17.51 8.32
C LEU A 269 -11.92 -17.42 9.85
N ARG A 270 -13.11 -17.16 10.37
CA ARG A 270 -13.37 -17.12 11.82
C ARG A 270 -12.99 -18.43 12.51
N ALA A 271 -13.32 -19.58 11.93
CA ALA A 271 -13.11 -20.88 12.54
C ALA A 271 -11.67 -21.42 12.41
N ARG A 272 -10.80 -20.79 11.61
CA ARG A 272 -9.41 -21.24 11.45
C ARG A 272 -8.62 -21.12 12.75
N PRO A 273 -7.77 -22.10 13.09
CA PRO A 273 -6.84 -21.93 14.20
C PRO A 273 -5.87 -20.79 13.91
N HIS A 274 -5.61 -19.95 14.91
CA HIS A 274 -4.53 -18.95 14.84
C HIS A 274 -3.20 -19.68 14.56
N GLY A 275 -2.50 -19.29 13.49
CA GLY A 275 -1.15 -19.77 13.24
C GLY A 275 -0.26 -19.35 14.40
N ALA A 276 0.14 -20.30 15.25
CA ALA A 276 0.91 -20.05 16.47
C ALA A 276 2.38 -19.64 16.23
N ASP A 277 2.81 -19.36 14.99
CA ASP A 277 4.23 -19.29 14.63
C ASP A 277 4.76 -17.91 14.18
N THR A 278 4.01 -16.81 14.36
CA THR A 278 4.56 -15.45 14.08
C THR A 278 5.10 -14.76 15.34
N THR A 279 5.30 -15.50 16.44
CA THR A 279 5.84 -14.96 17.69
C THR A 279 7.06 -15.73 18.17
N GLN A 280 8.22 -15.53 17.54
CA GLN A 280 9.53 -15.50 18.26
C GLN A 280 10.72 -15.28 17.31
N LYS A 281 11.27 -14.05 17.36
CA LYS A 281 12.70 -13.68 17.41
C LYS A 281 12.93 -12.33 16.72
N CYS A 282 12.48 -11.25 17.35
CA CYS A 282 13.22 -10.00 17.26
C CYS A 282 13.32 -9.43 18.67
N ALA A 283 14.47 -9.66 19.29
CA ALA A 283 14.78 -9.12 20.60
C ALA A 283 14.78 -7.59 20.49
N LYS A 284 13.79 -6.96 21.14
CA LYS A 284 13.66 -5.51 21.29
C LYS A 284 14.97 -4.91 21.79
N LYS A 285 15.59 -4.04 21.00
CA LYS A 285 16.41 -2.93 21.52
C LYS A 285 16.00 -1.65 20.80
N PRO A 286 15.69 -0.57 21.52
CA PRO A 286 15.35 0.69 20.89
C PRO A 286 16.58 1.25 20.17
N TYR A 287 16.38 1.70 18.93
CA TYR A 287 17.36 2.52 18.22
C TYR A 287 17.63 3.78 19.05
N SER A 288 18.91 4.10 19.26
CA SER A 288 19.36 5.29 19.96
C SER A 288 20.41 5.98 19.12
N PHE A 289 20.17 7.25 18.79
CA PHE A 289 21.08 8.11 18.02
C PHE A 289 22.33 8.55 18.80
N VAL A 290 22.57 8.03 20.00
CA VAL A 290 23.64 8.52 20.89
C VAL A 290 25.00 7.86 20.62
N ILE A 291 25.09 6.80 19.80
CA ILE A 291 26.37 6.12 19.51
C ILE A 291 26.46 5.70 18.03
N PRO A 292 27.27 6.39 17.18
CA PRO A 292 27.36 6.13 15.75
C PRO A 292 28.01 4.77 15.38
N SER A 293 28.64 4.07 16.32
CA SER A 293 29.39 2.83 16.08
C SER A 293 28.59 1.53 16.30
N ARG A 294 27.25 1.61 16.42
CA ARG A 294 26.36 0.43 16.46
C ARG A 294 25.49 0.26 15.20
N LEU A 295 25.83 0.91 14.11
CA LEU A 295 25.44 0.43 12.79
C LEU A 295 26.15 -0.92 12.59
N CYS A 296 25.39 -2.02 12.57
CA CYS A 296 25.94 -3.36 12.41
C CYS A 296 26.94 -3.41 11.23
N PRO A 297 28.19 -3.88 11.44
CA PRO A 297 29.22 -3.88 10.41
C PRO A 297 29.05 -4.95 9.32
N GLU A 298 27.89 -5.60 9.22
CA GLU A 298 27.62 -6.64 8.22
C GLU A 298 27.04 -6.09 6.90
N TYR A 299 26.85 -4.77 6.79
CA TYR A 299 26.37 -4.11 5.56
C TYR A 299 27.41 -3.19 4.90
N ALA A 300 28.68 -3.31 5.29
CA ALA A 300 29.79 -2.64 4.60
C ALA A 300 30.60 -3.66 3.80
N ARG A 301 30.08 -4.07 2.63
CA ARG A 301 30.84 -4.53 1.47
C ARG A 301 29.98 -4.51 0.21
#